data_AF-A0A3C0ZVW8-F1
#
_entry.id   AF-A0A3C0ZVW8-F1
#
_cell.length_a   1.000
_cell.length_b   1.000
_cell.length_c   1.000
_cell.angle_alpha   90.00
_cell.angle_beta   90.00
_cell.angle_gamma   90.00
#
_symmetry.space_group_name_H-M   'P 1'
#
loop_
_entity.id
_entity.type
_entity.pdbx_description
1 polymer ?
#
loop_
_entity_poly.entity_id
_entity_poly.type
_entity_poly.pdbx_seq_one_letter_code
_entity_poly.pdbx_strand_id
1 'polypeptide(L)'
;MKKGKTIAAIILTAAAAAARIMVEQRKEDLIIEKGISGYRTWASTSTALLIAAAALAAILLILQFSDAARKRREEEAAGRLAAEAAEKSPRAPLSVDGVMNPGEIRNFLIQQGSGEWRKYRGNLGQCVDVMDDMSDCRARLHKLLEMNGADTLRDTEDVLRQVEQYICRNMRKIINNLSAVDIDSPDSEPKIQKWFSECISDSMQKLDKVNEFIVSLSEFFNSQGEDSSSLDMLDIYKGTILESIARE
;
A
#
# COMPACT_ATOMS: atom_id res chain seq x y z
N MET A 1 -7.64 -1.02 -26.98
CA MET A 1 -7.79 -0.35 -28.30
C MET A 1 -7.37 1.13 -28.36
N LYS A 2 -7.26 1.90 -27.25
CA LYS A 2 -6.99 3.35 -27.31
C LYS A 2 -5.54 3.74 -27.68
N LYS A 3 -4.52 2.99 -27.20
CA LYS A 3 -3.09 3.28 -27.47
C LYS A 3 -2.72 3.24 -28.96
N GLY A 4 -3.31 2.33 -29.73
CA GLY A 4 -3.04 2.19 -31.18
C GLY A 4 -3.50 3.39 -32.01
N LYS A 5 -4.60 4.05 -31.61
CA LYS A 5 -5.12 5.24 -32.31
C LYS A 5 -4.24 6.48 -32.07
N THR A 6 -3.65 6.62 -30.88
CA THR A 6 -2.72 7.71 -30.57
C THR A 6 -1.40 7.55 -31.30
N ILE A 7 -0.85 6.33 -31.34
CA ILE A 7 0.38 6.03 -32.08
C ILE A 7 0.17 6.28 -33.58
N ALA A 8 -0.97 5.85 -34.14
CA ALA A 8 -1.32 6.13 -35.53
C ALA A 8 -1.45 7.63 -35.82
N ALA A 9 -2.05 8.42 -34.91
CA ALA A 9 -2.17 9.87 -35.07
C ALA A 9 -0.81 10.60 -35.01
N ILE A 10 0.10 10.16 -34.14
CA ILE A 10 1.47 10.70 -34.06
C ILE A 10 2.24 10.39 -35.34
N ILE A 11 2.15 9.15 -35.83
CA ILE A 11 2.79 8.72 -37.09
C ILE A 11 2.23 9.51 -38.27
N LEU A 12 0.92 9.72 -38.33
CA LEU A 12 0.27 10.48 -39.41
C LEU A 12 0.72 11.96 -39.39
N THR A 13 0.85 12.55 -38.21
CA THR A 13 1.31 13.94 -38.05
C THR A 13 2.79 14.08 -38.42
N ALA A 14 3.62 13.11 -38.04
CA ALA A 14 5.03 13.06 -38.43
C ALA A 14 5.20 12.87 -39.94
N ALA A 15 4.38 12.03 -40.58
CA ALA A 15 4.37 11.84 -42.03
C ALA A 15 3.95 13.11 -42.79
N ALA A 16 2.94 13.84 -42.28
CA ALA A 16 2.53 15.12 -42.86
C ALA A 16 3.62 16.20 -42.74
N ALA A 17 4.35 16.24 -41.61
CA ALA A 17 5.49 17.13 -41.44
C ALA A 17 6.64 16.79 -42.39
N ALA A 18 6.98 15.50 -42.54
CA ALA A 18 8.01 15.04 -43.47
C ALA A 18 7.67 15.38 -44.93
N ALA A 19 6.40 15.21 -45.34
CA ALA A 19 5.94 15.60 -46.67
C ALA A 19 6.12 17.10 -46.93
N ARG A 20 5.85 17.94 -45.93
CA ARG A 20 6.04 19.40 -46.07
C ARG A 20 7.51 19.79 -46.16
N ILE A 21 8.38 19.15 -45.40
CA ILE A 21 9.84 19.36 -45.47
C ILE A 21 10.35 18.96 -46.88
N MET A 22 9.86 17.86 -47.45
CA MET A 22 10.20 17.46 -48.82
C MET A 22 9.75 18.47 -49.89
N VAL A 23 8.56 19.06 -49.74
CA VAL A 23 8.08 20.10 -50.67
C VAL A 23 8.96 21.36 -50.58
N GLU A 24 9.43 21.73 -49.39
CA GLU A 24 10.31 22.90 -49.23
C GLU A 24 11.72 22.64 -49.76
N GLN A 25 12.25 21.41 -49.61
CA GLN A 25 13.56 21.02 -50.15
C GLN A 25 13.58 20.92 -51.67
N ARG A 26 12.47 20.57 -52.32
CA ARG A 26 12.36 20.49 -53.79
C ARG A 26 11.76 21.73 -54.45
N LYS A 27 11.75 22.85 -53.73
CA LYS A 27 11.15 24.11 -54.19
C LYS A 27 11.69 24.57 -55.54
N GLU A 28 13.00 24.49 -55.74
CA GLU A 28 13.65 24.96 -56.98
C GLU A 28 13.26 24.10 -58.18
N ASP A 29 13.31 22.77 -58.06
CA ASP A 29 12.90 21.83 -59.11
C ASP A 29 11.40 21.95 -59.46
N LEU A 30 10.53 22.10 -58.44
CA LEU A 30 9.09 22.23 -58.63
C LEU A 30 8.68 23.54 -59.33
N ILE A 31 9.42 24.62 -59.08
CA ILE A 31 9.19 25.91 -59.73
C ILE A 31 9.61 25.85 -61.20
N ILE A 32 10.67 25.11 -61.53
CA ILE A 32 11.18 24.96 -62.89
C ILE A 32 10.25 24.10 -63.76
N GLU A 33 9.72 23.00 -63.21
CA GLU A 33 8.94 22.03 -64.00
C GLU A 33 7.45 22.38 -64.14
N LYS A 34 6.84 22.97 -63.09
CA LYS A 34 5.39 23.27 -63.04
C LYS A 34 5.05 24.75 -62.88
N GLY A 35 6.06 25.62 -62.80
CA GLY A 35 5.89 27.06 -62.62
C GLY A 35 5.44 27.46 -61.21
N ILE A 36 5.47 28.78 -60.97
CA ILE A 36 5.19 29.41 -59.67
C ILE A 36 3.75 29.14 -59.18
N SER A 37 2.79 29.02 -60.10
CA SER A 37 1.38 28.71 -59.80
C SER A 37 1.20 27.28 -59.24
N GLY A 38 1.92 26.31 -59.83
CA GLY A 38 1.91 24.91 -59.38
C GLY A 38 2.49 24.75 -57.99
N TYR A 39 3.64 25.39 -57.73
CA TYR A 39 4.26 25.41 -56.40
C TYR A 39 3.36 26.05 -55.34
N ARG A 40 2.73 27.20 -55.65
CA ARG A 40 1.79 27.87 -54.71
C ARG A 40 0.62 26.98 -54.32
N THR A 41 0.06 26.25 -55.27
CA THR A 41 -1.07 25.34 -55.03
C THR A 41 -0.63 24.18 -54.13
N TRP A 42 0.53 23.56 -54.41
CA TRP A 42 1.09 22.47 -53.62
C TRP A 42 1.54 22.89 -52.21
N ALA A 43 2.12 24.07 -52.07
CA ALA A 43 2.47 24.64 -50.78
C ALA A 43 1.20 24.93 -49.95
N SER A 44 0.13 25.44 -50.57
CA SER A 44 -1.12 25.72 -49.88
C SER A 44 -1.83 24.45 -49.40
N THR A 45 -1.88 23.40 -50.23
CA THR A 45 -2.54 22.13 -49.89
C THR A 45 -1.79 21.36 -48.81
N SER A 46 -0.46 21.30 -48.90
CA SER A 46 0.37 20.69 -47.86
C SER A 46 0.29 21.43 -46.53
N THR A 47 0.17 22.77 -46.57
CA THR A 47 -0.04 23.59 -45.37
C THR A 47 -1.39 23.32 -44.71
N ALA A 48 -2.46 23.25 -45.49
CA ALA A 48 -3.80 22.95 -45.00
C ALA A 48 -3.89 21.54 -44.38
N LEU A 49 -3.25 20.55 -45.01
CA LEU A 49 -3.18 19.17 -44.50
C LEU A 49 -2.47 19.08 -43.14
N LEU A 50 -1.39 19.84 -42.96
CA LEU A 50 -0.64 19.84 -41.71
C LEU A 50 -1.43 20.49 -40.56
N ILE A 51 -2.14 21.57 -40.85
CA ILE A 51 -3.02 22.24 -39.88
C ILE A 51 -4.17 21.31 -39.47
N ALA A 52 -4.80 20.63 -40.44
CA ALA A 52 -5.88 19.68 -40.17
C ALA A 52 -5.40 18.48 -39.31
N ALA A 53 -4.23 17.92 -39.62
CA ALA A 53 -3.64 16.83 -38.84
C ALA A 53 -3.30 17.26 -37.40
N ALA A 54 -2.73 18.46 -37.23
CA ALA A 54 -2.41 19.00 -35.91
C ALA A 54 -3.67 19.27 -35.07
N ALA A 55 -4.74 19.80 -35.67
CA ALA A 55 -6.01 20.02 -35.01
C ALA A 55 -6.65 18.69 -34.55
N LEU A 56 -6.60 17.65 -35.40
CA LEU A 56 -7.13 16.34 -35.06
C LEU A 56 -6.35 15.69 -33.90
N ALA A 57 -5.02 15.82 -33.90
CA ALA A 57 -4.17 15.33 -32.82
C ALA A 57 -4.44 16.05 -31.49
N ALA A 58 -4.65 17.37 -31.51
CA ALA A 58 -5.01 18.15 -30.33
C ALA A 58 -6.36 17.73 -29.74
N ILE A 59 -7.38 17.51 -30.59
CA ILE A 59 -8.70 17.03 -30.16
C ILE A 59 -8.60 15.65 -29.50
N LEU A 60 -7.82 14.73 -30.07
CA LEU A 60 -7.62 13.39 -29.50
C LEU A 60 -6.88 13.42 -28.16
N LEU A 61 -5.92 14.33 -27.98
CA LEU A 61 -5.25 14.53 -26.70
C LEU A 61 -6.20 15.10 -25.64
N ILE A 62 -7.01 16.11 -25.99
CA ILE A 62 -8.01 16.68 -25.08
C ILE A 62 -9.00 15.60 -24.62
N LEU A 63 -9.48 14.75 -25.53
CA LEU A 63 -10.38 13.65 -25.21
C LEU A 63 -9.74 12.59 -24.29
N GLN A 64 -8.42 12.35 -24.42
CA GLN A 64 -7.69 11.43 -23.54
C GLN A 64 -7.46 12.00 -22.14
N PHE A 65 -7.17 13.30 -22.03
CA PHE A 65 -7.08 13.98 -20.74
C PHE A 65 -8.44 14.04 -20.05
N SER A 66 -9.54 14.27 -20.79
CA SER A 66 -10.89 14.24 -20.22
C SER A 66 -11.32 12.83 -19.79
N ASP A 67 -10.96 11.79 -20.54
CA ASP A 67 -11.24 10.39 -20.16
C ASP A 67 -10.40 9.96 -18.95
N ALA A 68 -9.15 10.40 -18.83
CA ALA A 68 -8.30 10.14 -17.67
C ALA A 68 -8.81 10.90 -16.43
N ALA A 69 -9.29 12.13 -16.59
CA ALA A 69 -9.94 12.89 -15.53
C ALA A 69 -11.30 12.28 -15.13
N ARG A 70 -12.03 11.71 -16.09
CA ARG A 70 -13.31 11.02 -15.85
C ARG A 70 -13.09 9.70 -15.12
N LYS A 71 -12.04 8.93 -15.45
CA LYS A 71 -11.66 7.74 -14.68
C LYS A 71 -11.26 8.05 -13.24
N ARG A 72 -10.51 9.13 -13.00
CA ARG A 72 -10.20 9.58 -11.63
C ARG A 72 -11.46 9.98 -10.85
N ARG A 73 -12.43 10.63 -11.50
CA ARG A 73 -13.72 10.96 -10.89
C ARG A 73 -14.61 9.73 -10.67
N GLU A 74 -14.55 8.73 -11.54
CA GLU A 74 -15.26 7.46 -11.38
C GLU A 74 -14.63 6.60 -10.28
N GLU A 75 -13.31 6.63 -10.10
CA GLU A 75 -12.60 6.01 -8.96
C GLU A 75 -12.89 6.75 -7.64
N GLU A 76 -12.93 8.08 -7.64
CA GLU A 76 -13.36 8.89 -6.48
C GLU A 76 -14.85 8.72 -6.16
N ALA A 77 -15.71 8.58 -7.18
CA ALA A 77 -17.14 8.33 -6.99
C ALA A 77 -17.43 6.88 -6.56
N ALA A 78 -16.68 5.90 -7.05
CA ALA A 78 -16.74 4.52 -6.55
C ALA A 78 -16.22 4.40 -5.12
N GLY A 79 -15.18 5.16 -4.76
CA GLY A 79 -14.71 5.29 -3.37
C GLY A 79 -15.73 5.95 -2.46
N ARG A 80 -16.46 6.97 -2.94
CA ARG A 80 -17.57 7.62 -2.20
C ARG A 80 -18.81 6.73 -2.08
N LEU A 81 -19.18 5.98 -3.13
CA LEU A 81 -20.29 5.03 -3.08
C LEU A 81 -19.94 3.80 -2.21
N ALA A 82 -18.67 3.39 -2.15
CA ALA A 82 -18.19 2.40 -1.18
C ALA A 82 -18.21 2.94 0.25
N ALA A 83 -17.86 4.22 0.45
CA ALA A 83 -17.97 4.89 1.75
C ALA A 83 -19.43 5.08 2.20
N GLU A 84 -20.35 5.43 1.30
CA GLU A 84 -21.80 5.55 1.59
C GLU A 84 -22.47 4.17 1.76
N ALA A 85 -21.99 3.12 1.07
CA ALA A 85 -22.42 1.75 1.33
C ALA A 85 -21.91 1.22 2.68
N ALA A 86 -20.74 1.66 3.12
CA ALA A 86 -20.22 1.39 4.46
C ALA A 86 -21.01 2.17 5.55
N GLU A 87 -21.52 3.36 5.23
CA GLU A 87 -22.32 4.19 6.15
C GLU A 87 -23.73 3.63 6.44
N LYS A 88 -24.26 2.76 5.55
CA LYS A 88 -25.57 2.09 5.73
C LYS A 88 -25.48 0.70 6.36
N SER A 89 -24.29 0.22 6.74
CA SER A 89 -24.16 -0.97 7.56
C SER A 89 -24.65 -0.68 8.99
N PRO A 90 -25.43 -1.58 9.64
CA PRO A 90 -25.95 -1.33 10.98
C PRO A 90 -24.78 -1.23 11.98
N ARG A 91 -24.51 -0.01 12.47
CA ARG A 91 -23.70 0.37 13.65
C ARG A 91 -22.60 -0.64 14.02
N ALA A 92 -21.40 -0.44 13.45
CA ALA A 92 -20.17 -0.94 14.07
C ALA A 92 -19.94 -0.23 15.43
N PRO A 93 -19.50 -0.95 16.47
CA PRO A 93 -19.18 -0.36 17.77
C PRO A 93 -18.02 0.61 17.61
N LEU A 94 -18.15 1.85 18.12
CA LEU A 94 -17.12 2.88 18.31
C LEU A 94 -15.73 2.47 17.75
N SER A 95 -15.54 2.56 16.43
CA SER A 95 -14.28 2.13 15.83
C SER A 95 -13.23 3.18 16.16
N VAL A 96 -12.32 2.81 17.06
CA VAL A 96 -11.15 3.62 17.37
C VAL A 96 -10.10 3.29 16.31
N ASP A 97 -10.37 3.69 15.06
CA ASP A 97 -9.56 3.40 13.86
C ASP A 97 -8.32 4.30 13.73
N GLY A 98 -7.73 4.70 14.86
CA GLY A 98 -6.40 5.30 14.85
C GLY A 98 -5.36 4.20 14.75
N VAL A 99 -4.55 4.20 13.68
CA VAL A 99 -3.30 3.42 13.63
C VAL A 99 -2.51 3.76 14.91
N MET A 100 -2.30 2.77 15.76
CA MET A 100 -1.68 2.99 17.06
C MET A 100 -0.17 3.08 16.89
N ASN A 101 0.45 4.08 17.49
CA ASN A 101 1.90 4.21 17.52
C ASN A 101 2.46 3.25 18.60
N PRO A 102 3.18 2.18 18.21
CA PRO A 102 3.70 1.20 19.17
C PRO A 102 4.68 1.83 20.15
N GLY A 103 5.49 2.80 19.70
CA GLY A 103 6.46 3.49 20.54
C GLY A 103 5.81 4.33 21.64
N GLU A 104 4.68 4.97 21.35
CA GLU A 104 3.94 5.76 22.33
C GLU A 104 3.32 4.88 23.42
N ILE A 105 2.67 3.76 23.02
CA ILE A 105 2.09 2.81 23.98
C ILE A 105 3.18 2.20 24.86
N ARG A 106 4.30 1.78 24.26
CA ARG A 106 5.45 1.25 25.00
C ARG A 106 5.99 2.23 26.03
N ASN A 107 6.25 3.48 25.61
CA ASN A 107 6.77 4.51 26.51
C ASN A 107 5.77 4.85 27.63
N PHE A 108 4.48 4.84 27.32
CA PHE A 108 3.43 5.02 28.32
C PHE A 108 3.46 3.90 29.36
N LEU A 109 3.55 2.63 28.95
CA LEU A 109 3.65 1.49 29.88
C LEU A 109 4.88 1.60 30.80
N ILE A 110 6.04 2.01 30.26
CA ILE A 110 7.27 2.23 31.03
C ILE A 110 7.08 3.35 32.07
N GLN A 111 6.47 4.46 31.65
CA GLN A 111 6.20 5.61 32.52
C GLN A 111 5.24 5.21 33.65
N GLN A 112 4.15 4.52 33.33
CA GLN A 112 3.17 4.08 34.32
C GLN A 112 3.73 3.04 35.28
N GLY A 113 4.57 2.12 34.81
CA GLY A 113 5.26 1.15 35.66
C GLY A 113 6.24 1.77 36.66
N SER A 114 6.68 3.00 36.43
CA SER A 114 7.50 3.78 37.37
C SER A 114 6.67 4.71 38.27
N GLY A 115 5.46 5.06 37.82
CA GLY A 115 4.52 5.98 38.45
C GLY A 115 3.39 5.27 39.20
N GLU A 116 2.15 5.58 38.80
CA GLU A 116 0.92 5.20 39.50
C GLU A 116 0.71 3.67 39.55
N TRP A 117 1.16 2.94 38.53
CA TRP A 117 0.94 1.49 38.42
C TRP A 117 2.14 0.66 38.87
N ARG A 118 3.02 1.23 39.71
CA ARG A 118 4.25 0.59 40.19
C ARG A 118 4.03 -0.81 40.77
N LYS A 119 2.88 -1.05 41.40
CA LYS A 119 2.49 -2.37 41.94
C LYS A 119 2.52 -3.47 40.87
N TYR A 120 2.18 -3.15 39.63
CA TYR A 120 2.15 -4.06 38.48
C TYR A 120 3.36 -3.93 37.56
N ARG A 121 4.46 -3.34 38.04
CA ARG A 121 5.67 -3.12 37.24
C ARG A 121 6.19 -4.39 36.55
N GLY A 122 6.09 -5.55 37.21
CA GLY A 122 6.48 -6.84 36.62
C GLY A 122 5.64 -7.17 35.39
N ASN A 123 4.31 -7.12 35.51
CA ASN A 123 3.39 -7.41 34.42
C ASN A 123 3.49 -6.37 33.29
N LEU A 124 3.63 -5.08 33.64
CA LEU A 124 3.85 -4.01 32.65
C LEU A 124 5.19 -4.19 31.93
N GLY A 125 6.22 -4.69 32.62
CA GLY A 125 7.49 -5.08 32.02
C GLY A 125 7.30 -6.17 30.96
N GLN A 126 6.55 -7.23 31.29
CA GLN A 126 6.23 -8.29 30.32
C GLN A 126 5.45 -7.76 29.10
N CYS A 127 4.54 -6.81 29.29
CA CYS A 127 3.86 -6.15 28.17
C CYS A 127 4.84 -5.41 27.25
N VAL A 128 5.83 -4.74 27.83
CA VAL A 128 6.89 -4.05 27.09
C VAL A 128 7.78 -5.05 26.35
N ASP A 129 8.17 -6.14 27.02
CA ASP A 129 9.00 -7.20 26.43
C ASP A 129 8.33 -7.80 25.18
N VAL A 130 7.02 -8.10 25.26
CA VAL A 130 6.22 -8.57 24.12
C VAL A 130 6.21 -7.56 22.95
N MET A 131 6.14 -6.26 23.24
CA MET A 131 6.19 -5.24 22.19
C MET A 131 7.59 -5.13 21.56
N ASP A 132 8.64 -5.29 22.36
CA ASP A 132 10.04 -5.26 21.89
C ASP A 132 10.34 -6.50 21.03
N ASP A 133 9.88 -7.69 21.44
CA ASP A 133 10.00 -8.91 20.66
C ASP A 133 9.32 -8.78 19.27
N MET A 134 8.16 -8.13 19.20
CA MET A 134 7.49 -7.84 17.91
C MET A 134 8.33 -6.91 17.03
N SER A 135 8.89 -5.85 17.61
CA SER A 135 9.76 -4.91 16.89
C SER A 135 10.99 -5.63 16.34
N ASP A 136 11.59 -6.52 17.13
CA ASP A 136 12.73 -7.34 16.73
C ASP A 136 12.36 -8.36 15.64
N CYS A 137 11.16 -8.96 15.70
CA CYS A 137 10.64 -9.80 14.61
C CYS A 137 10.56 -9.02 13.30
N ARG A 138 10.00 -7.80 13.33
CA ARG A 138 9.89 -6.95 12.13
C ARG A 138 11.27 -6.56 11.59
N ALA A 139 12.21 -6.19 12.46
CA ALA A 139 13.57 -5.86 12.05
C ALA A 139 14.29 -7.07 11.42
N ARG A 140 14.10 -8.27 11.98
CA ARG A 140 14.64 -9.52 11.41
C ARG A 140 14.03 -9.84 10.05
N LEU A 141 12.72 -9.72 9.89
CA LEU A 141 12.04 -9.91 8.60
C LEU A 141 12.59 -8.94 7.56
N HIS A 142 12.62 -7.64 7.87
CA HIS A 142 13.09 -6.61 6.95
C HIS A 142 14.51 -6.91 6.47
N LYS A 143 15.42 -7.25 7.39
CA LYS A 143 16.79 -7.64 7.07
C LYS A 143 16.86 -8.89 6.18
N LEU A 144 16.02 -9.91 6.43
CA LEU A 144 15.97 -11.10 5.58
C LEU A 144 15.52 -10.78 4.15
N LEU A 145 14.53 -9.91 3.99
CA LEU A 145 14.05 -9.49 2.68
C LEU A 145 15.12 -8.68 1.93
N GLU A 146 15.80 -7.74 2.61
CA GLU A 146 16.86 -6.93 2.02
C GLU A 146 18.07 -7.76 1.58
N MET A 147 18.54 -8.68 2.43
CA MET A 147 19.71 -9.52 2.10
C MET A 147 19.47 -10.45 0.91
N ASN A 148 18.22 -10.89 0.72
CA ASN A 148 17.86 -11.82 -0.36
C ASN A 148 17.25 -11.11 -1.59
N GLY A 149 17.13 -9.77 -1.59
CA GLY A 149 16.54 -9.01 -2.68
C GLY A 149 15.08 -9.39 -2.99
N ALA A 150 14.34 -9.87 -1.99
CA ALA A 150 13.03 -10.46 -2.14
C ALA A 150 11.89 -9.42 -2.12
N ASP A 151 11.93 -8.48 -3.08
CA ASP A 151 10.91 -7.42 -3.22
C ASP A 151 9.48 -7.98 -3.42
N THR A 152 9.36 -9.20 -3.94
CA THR A 152 8.09 -9.89 -4.17
C THR A 152 7.37 -10.32 -2.89
N LEU A 153 8.10 -10.42 -1.77
CA LEU A 153 7.55 -10.83 -0.47
C LEU A 153 7.37 -9.65 0.48
N ARG A 154 7.41 -8.40 -0.01
CA ARG A 154 7.16 -7.20 0.82
C ARG A 154 5.77 -7.15 1.47
N ASP A 155 4.80 -7.86 0.91
CA ASP A 155 3.47 -8.05 1.51
C ASP A 155 3.53 -8.70 2.90
N THR A 156 4.62 -9.43 3.20
CA THR A 156 4.85 -10.01 4.54
C THR A 156 5.09 -8.95 5.62
N GLU A 157 5.65 -7.79 5.26
CA GLU A 157 5.81 -6.67 6.19
C GLU A 157 4.44 -6.13 6.63
N ASP A 158 3.45 -6.13 5.73
CA ASP A 158 2.08 -5.74 6.04
C ASP A 158 1.36 -6.73 6.96
N VAL A 159 1.66 -8.03 6.83
CA VAL A 159 1.15 -9.06 7.76
C VAL A 159 1.70 -8.82 9.16
N LEU A 160 3.01 -8.62 9.31
CA LEU A 160 3.62 -8.33 10.61
C LEU A 160 3.14 -7.00 11.20
N ARG A 161 2.90 -5.98 10.36
CA ARG A 161 2.31 -4.71 10.79
C ARG A 161 0.91 -4.90 11.38
N GLN A 162 0.10 -5.80 10.81
CA GLN A 162 -1.22 -6.12 11.37
C GLN A 162 -1.12 -6.82 12.73
N VAL A 163 -0.16 -7.73 12.90
CA VAL A 163 0.11 -8.38 14.20
C VAL A 163 0.60 -7.36 15.24
N GLU A 164 1.51 -6.45 14.87
CA GLU A 164 1.98 -5.37 15.74
C GLU A 164 0.81 -4.48 16.20
N GLN A 165 -0.10 -4.12 15.28
CA GLN A 165 -1.31 -3.37 15.62
C GLN A 165 -2.25 -4.16 16.55
N TYR A 166 -2.36 -5.48 16.37
CA TYR A 166 -3.14 -6.32 17.27
C TYR A 166 -2.53 -6.37 18.69
N ILE A 167 -1.20 -6.54 18.81
CA ILE A 167 -0.51 -6.47 20.10
C ILE A 167 -0.73 -5.09 20.75
N CYS A 168 -0.61 -4.01 19.97
CA CYS A 168 -0.91 -2.65 20.45
C CYS A 168 -2.35 -2.51 20.97
N ARG A 169 -3.33 -3.12 20.31
CA ARG A 169 -4.72 -3.14 20.79
C ARG A 169 -4.83 -3.86 22.13
N ASN A 170 -4.17 -5.00 22.31
CA ASN A 170 -4.18 -5.70 23.59
C ASN A 170 -3.54 -4.88 24.70
N MET A 171 -2.39 -4.25 24.45
CA MET A 171 -1.76 -3.36 25.43
C MET A 171 -2.66 -2.17 25.77
N ARG A 172 -3.38 -1.62 24.79
CA ARG A 172 -4.37 -0.58 25.02
C ARG A 172 -5.57 -1.06 25.84
N LYS A 173 -6.05 -2.30 25.65
CA LYS A 173 -7.10 -2.90 26.49
C LYS A 173 -6.65 -2.91 27.96
N ILE A 174 -5.40 -3.33 28.23
CA ILE A 174 -4.82 -3.30 29.59
C ILE A 174 -4.81 -1.88 30.13
N ILE A 175 -4.27 -0.92 29.37
CA ILE A 175 -4.19 0.50 29.78
C ILE A 175 -5.58 1.05 30.13
N ASN A 176 -6.57 0.81 29.28
CA ASN A 176 -7.93 1.28 29.49
C ASN A 176 -8.56 0.62 30.74
N ASN A 177 -8.35 -0.69 30.91
CA ASN A 177 -8.89 -1.43 32.05
C ASN A 177 -8.28 -0.97 33.37
N LEU A 178 -6.95 -0.78 33.42
CA LEU A 178 -6.25 -0.26 34.60
C LEU A 178 -6.68 1.17 34.93
N SER A 179 -6.91 2.00 33.91
CA SER A 179 -7.37 3.38 34.11
C SER A 179 -8.82 3.47 34.61
N ALA A 180 -9.62 2.40 34.43
CA ALA A 180 -11.03 2.37 34.79
C ALA A 180 -11.32 1.78 36.17
N VAL A 181 -10.31 1.17 36.83
CA VAL A 181 -10.47 0.51 38.13
C VAL A 181 -9.65 1.17 39.21
N ASP A 182 -10.10 1.01 40.45
CA ASP A 182 -9.26 1.28 41.61
C ASP A 182 -8.25 0.15 41.78
N ILE A 183 -6.99 0.44 41.46
CA ILE A 183 -5.84 -0.46 41.49
C ILE A 183 -5.39 -0.83 42.91
N ASP A 184 -5.75 -0.03 43.91
CA ASP A 184 -5.42 -0.28 45.31
C ASP A 184 -6.50 -1.10 46.02
N SER A 185 -7.68 -1.24 45.39
CA SER A 185 -8.75 -2.09 45.90
C SER A 185 -8.40 -3.59 45.79
N PRO A 186 -8.49 -4.36 46.91
CA PRO A 186 -8.27 -5.80 46.90
C PRO A 186 -9.22 -6.58 45.97
N ASP A 187 -10.43 -6.06 45.74
CA ASP A 187 -11.44 -6.71 44.88
C ASP A 187 -11.09 -6.60 43.38
N SER A 188 -10.25 -5.63 43.02
CA SER A 188 -9.79 -5.41 41.64
C SER A 188 -8.58 -6.28 41.29
N GLU A 189 -7.76 -6.66 42.27
CA GLU A 189 -6.49 -7.39 42.07
C GLU A 189 -6.66 -8.67 41.22
N PRO A 190 -7.62 -9.58 41.47
CA PRO A 190 -7.77 -10.79 40.68
C PRO A 190 -8.16 -10.51 39.23
N LYS A 191 -8.95 -9.45 38.99
CA LYS A 191 -9.37 -9.05 37.65
C LYS A 191 -8.20 -8.46 36.87
N ILE A 192 -7.38 -7.64 37.51
CA ILE A 192 -6.19 -7.04 36.91
C ILE A 192 -5.20 -8.12 36.51
N GLN A 193 -4.89 -9.07 37.40
CA GLN A 193 -3.98 -10.18 37.08
C GLN A 193 -4.51 -11.03 35.92
N LYS A 194 -5.82 -11.29 35.89
CA LYS A 194 -6.46 -12.01 34.79
C LYS A 194 -6.30 -11.26 33.46
N TRP A 195 -6.57 -9.95 33.42
CA TRP A 195 -6.42 -9.15 32.19
C TRP A 195 -5.00 -9.16 31.65
N PHE A 196 -3.99 -9.03 32.53
CA PHE A 196 -2.59 -9.15 32.13
C PHE A 196 -2.30 -10.53 31.57
N SER A 197 -2.69 -11.60 32.28
CA SER A 197 -2.42 -12.98 31.85
C SER A 197 -3.04 -13.29 30.50
N GLU A 198 -4.31 -12.92 30.28
CA GLU A 198 -5.02 -13.14 29.02
C GLU A 198 -4.37 -12.37 27.87
N CYS A 199 -4.10 -11.07 28.06
CA CYS A 199 -3.54 -10.23 27.00
C CYS A 199 -2.08 -10.61 26.67
N ILE A 200 -1.25 -10.89 27.67
CA ILE A 200 0.16 -11.29 27.46
C ILE A 200 0.21 -12.66 26.78
N SER A 201 -0.55 -13.64 27.28
CA SER A 201 -0.56 -14.99 26.72
C SER A 201 -1.03 -14.99 25.26
N ASP A 202 -2.11 -14.26 24.97
CA ASP A 202 -2.62 -14.13 23.61
C ASP A 202 -1.61 -13.44 22.68
N SER A 203 -1.01 -12.32 23.10
CA SER A 203 0.02 -11.64 22.31
C SER A 203 1.28 -12.49 22.09
N MET A 204 1.71 -13.26 23.08
CA MET A 204 2.82 -14.21 22.93
C MET A 204 2.50 -15.31 21.92
N GLN A 205 1.29 -15.87 21.93
CA GLN A 205 0.89 -16.88 20.93
C GLN A 205 0.92 -16.32 19.50
N LYS A 206 0.57 -15.04 19.31
CA LYS A 206 0.69 -14.39 17.99
C LYS A 206 2.15 -14.18 17.60
N LEU A 207 3.01 -13.82 18.54
CA LEU A 207 4.46 -13.70 18.32
C LEU A 207 5.12 -15.03 17.96
N ASP A 208 4.75 -16.11 18.63
CA ASP A 208 5.29 -17.44 18.34
C ASP A 208 5.02 -17.83 16.88
N LYS A 209 3.80 -17.58 16.38
CA LYS A 209 3.46 -17.80 14.97
C LYS A 209 4.25 -16.91 14.00
N VAL A 210 4.51 -15.66 14.38
CA VAL A 210 5.36 -14.75 13.58
C VAL A 210 6.80 -15.25 13.55
N ASN A 211 7.34 -15.72 14.69
CA ASN A 211 8.67 -16.31 14.76
C ASN A 211 8.77 -17.57 13.89
N GLU A 212 7.80 -18.48 13.96
CA GLU A 212 7.72 -19.66 13.09
C GLU A 212 7.73 -19.26 11.61
N PHE A 213 6.93 -18.26 11.23
CA PHE A 213 6.91 -17.73 9.87
C PHE A 213 8.27 -17.18 9.43
N ILE A 214 8.95 -16.38 10.26
CA ILE A 214 10.28 -15.83 9.96
C ILE A 214 11.30 -16.96 9.77
N VAL A 215 11.25 -18.00 10.60
CA VAL A 215 12.13 -19.17 10.47
C VAL A 215 11.88 -19.90 9.15
N SER A 216 10.62 -20.21 8.83
CA SER A 216 10.27 -20.85 7.55
C SER A 216 10.64 -20.00 6.34
N LEU A 217 10.53 -18.67 6.44
CA LEU A 217 10.98 -17.76 5.40
C LEU A 217 12.50 -17.80 5.22
N SER A 218 13.26 -17.89 6.30
CA SER A 218 14.71 -18.06 6.23
C SER A 218 15.08 -19.40 5.57
N GLU A 219 14.36 -20.48 5.88
CA GLU A 219 14.57 -21.79 5.24
C GLU A 219 14.27 -21.74 3.74
N PHE A 220 13.19 -21.05 3.35
CA PHE A 220 12.85 -20.82 1.94
C PHE A 220 13.95 -20.06 1.17
N PHE A 221 14.52 -19.02 1.77
CA PHE A 221 15.63 -18.30 1.14
C PHE A 221 16.88 -19.18 1.01
N ASN A 222 17.16 -20.01 2.03
CA ASN A 222 18.30 -20.93 1.99
C ASN A 222 18.15 -22.03 0.93
N SER A 223 16.92 -22.44 0.60
CA SER A 223 16.64 -23.39 -0.49
C SER A 223 16.61 -22.75 -1.88
N GLN A 224 16.90 -21.44 -1.99
CA GLN A 224 16.88 -20.66 -3.24
C GLN A 224 15.56 -20.79 -4.03
N GLY A 225 14.45 -21.14 -3.35
CA GLY A 225 13.16 -21.35 -4.00
C GLY A 225 13.09 -22.55 -4.95
N GLU A 226 14.02 -23.52 -4.85
CA GLU A 226 13.93 -24.78 -5.63
C GLU A 226 12.72 -25.63 -5.22
N ASP A 227 12.22 -25.44 -4.00
CA ASP A 227 11.10 -26.18 -3.46
C ASP A 227 9.80 -25.37 -3.54
N SER A 228 9.04 -25.57 -4.62
CA SER A 228 7.73 -24.92 -4.83
C SER A 228 6.74 -25.11 -3.67
N SER A 229 6.91 -26.18 -2.89
CA SER A 229 6.10 -26.45 -1.69
C SER A 229 6.31 -25.41 -0.58
N SER A 230 7.48 -24.75 -0.56
CA SER A 230 7.83 -23.79 0.47
C SER A 230 7.13 -22.43 0.29
N LEU A 231 6.77 -22.05 -0.95
CA LEU A 231 5.98 -20.85 -1.23
C LEU A 231 4.53 -21.01 -0.76
N ASP A 232 3.92 -22.16 -1.06
CA ASP A 232 2.56 -22.48 -0.59
C ASP A 232 2.52 -22.53 0.95
N MET A 233 3.56 -23.07 1.58
CA MET A 233 3.68 -23.06 3.05
C MET A 233 3.75 -21.65 3.62
N LEU A 234 4.50 -20.72 2.98
CA LEU A 234 4.56 -19.33 3.42
C LEU A 234 3.18 -18.64 3.32
N ASP A 235 2.42 -18.88 2.26
CA ASP A 235 1.08 -18.33 2.11
C ASP A 235 0.08 -18.94 3.12
N ILE A 236 0.22 -20.23 3.45
CA ILE A 236 -0.54 -20.88 4.55
C ILE A 236 -0.22 -20.23 5.89
N TYR A 237 1.05 -19.93 6.18
CA TYR A 237 1.44 -19.24 7.42
C TYR A 237 0.90 -17.81 7.47
N LYS A 238 0.99 -17.05 6.36
CA LYS A 238 0.37 -15.71 6.26
C LYS A 238 -1.13 -15.79 6.55
N GLY A 239 -1.83 -16.72 5.90
CA GLY A 239 -3.26 -16.97 6.12
C GLY A 239 -3.57 -17.32 7.58
N THR A 240 -2.79 -18.21 8.18
CA THR A 240 -2.97 -18.62 9.59
C THR A 240 -2.76 -17.48 10.57
N ILE A 241 -1.76 -16.63 10.32
CA ILE A 241 -1.50 -15.43 11.14
C ILE A 241 -2.69 -14.47 11.03
N LEU A 242 -3.11 -14.14 9.80
CA LEU A 242 -4.23 -13.23 9.54
C LEU A 242 -5.56 -13.75 10.08
N GLU A 243 -5.85 -15.04 9.94
CA GLU A 243 -7.03 -15.65 10.55
C GLU A 243 -6.99 -15.58 12.08
N SER A 244 -5.81 -15.76 12.67
CA SER A 244 -5.68 -15.74 14.13
C SER A 244 -5.91 -14.36 14.74
N ILE A 245 -5.67 -13.28 13.99
CA ILE A 245 -5.97 -11.91 14.42
C ILE A 245 -7.37 -11.43 14.01
N ALA A 246 -8.02 -12.10 13.05
CA ALA A 246 -9.35 -11.74 12.55
C ALA A 246 -10.52 -12.40 13.30
N ARG A 247 -10.26 -13.50 14.03
CA ARG A 247 -11.28 -14.22 14.82
C ARG A 247 -11.62 -13.55 16.17
N GLU A 248 -11.03 -12.39 16.48
CA GLU A 248 -11.22 -11.63 17.73
C GLU A 248 -11.52 -10.14 17.49
#